data_AF-A0A538HRS2-F1
#
_entry.id   AF-A0A538HRS2-F1
#
_cell.length_a   1.000
_cell.length_b   1.000
_cell.length_c   1.000
_cell.angle_alpha   90.00
_cell.angle_beta   90.00
_cell.angle_gamma   90.00
#
_symmetry.space_group_name_H-M   'P 1'
#
loop_
_entity.id
_entity.type
_entity.pdbx_description
1 polymer ?
#
loop_
_entity_poly.entity_id
_entity_poly.type
_entity_poly.pdbx_seq_one_letter_code
_entity_poly.pdbx_strand_id
1 'polypeptide(L)'
;MAEDVKPAPFAITPAATPVVVAPEQTRAERARSSAYRNRFVLVYFVLAIVLGSAIGALAVGLGTSEKKSSAPQARPFVPSASGEIGAIDLAAQVEHAYRLETGLPLVDVVATRNTLQNGNLGFLRVRFQIIQPLDATKNADSRILRTDDALQFSLCGSGTQCTIPGAPTAERGAMLRREGLELALRTFANDASVDNVSVFLGPISAPEGSNMEGVVLYFNRGLIARNDPTLLSRSVTKILPGTGSTMTPSQITGKDILMIKELTKPYLYLYRYQIVGGHDAVLDLQPANA
;
A
#
# COMPACT_ATOMS: atom_id res chain seq x y z
N MET A 1 9.20 -66.01 79.82
CA MET A 1 10.36 -66.55 80.54
C MET A 1 10.85 -67.76 79.78
N ALA A 2 12.18 -67.86 79.66
CA ALA A 2 12.97 -68.97 79.16
C ALA A 2 12.81 -69.36 77.68
N GLU A 3 13.84 -69.73 76.94
CA GLU A 3 15.27 -69.41 76.99
C GLU A 3 15.84 -69.80 75.62
N ASP A 4 16.97 -69.20 75.32
CA ASP A 4 17.86 -69.40 74.19
C ASP A 4 18.31 -70.86 74.05
N VAL A 5 18.34 -71.41 72.82
CA VAL A 5 19.29 -72.46 72.43
C VAL A 5 19.66 -72.28 70.97
N LYS A 6 20.94 -71.93 70.73
CA LYS A 6 21.62 -71.97 69.43
C LYS A 6 22.57 -73.17 69.39
N PRO A 7 22.63 -73.92 68.29
CA PRO A 7 23.92 -74.09 67.59
C PRO A 7 23.74 -74.15 66.06
N ALA A 8 24.48 -73.35 65.28
CA ALA A 8 25.79 -73.61 64.65
C ALA A 8 25.63 -73.86 63.13
N PRO A 9 26.59 -73.42 62.27
CA PRO A 9 26.29 -72.93 60.94
C PRO A 9 26.54 -73.96 59.83
N PHE A 10 25.64 -74.04 58.86
CA PHE A 10 25.87 -74.75 57.59
C PHE A 10 26.22 -73.75 56.50
N ALA A 11 27.43 -73.89 55.97
CA ALA A 11 27.96 -73.11 54.87
C ALA A 11 27.19 -73.43 53.58
N ILE A 12 26.70 -72.40 52.90
CA ILE A 12 26.06 -72.51 51.59
C ILE A 12 27.10 -72.11 50.55
N THR A 13 27.58 -73.09 49.79
CA THR A 13 28.48 -72.89 48.65
C THR A 13 27.70 -72.31 47.48
N PRO A 14 28.13 -71.21 46.85
CA PRO A 14 27.49 -70.71 45.64
C PRO A 14 27.81 -71.62 44.45
N ALA A 15 26.78 -71.95 43.65
CA ALA A 15 26.90 -72.72 42.42
C ALA A 15 27.77 -71.99 41.38
N ALA A 16 28.63 -72.72 40.69
CA ALA A 16 29.52 -72.20 39.66
C ALA A 16 28.76 -71.81 38.38
N THR A 17 29.00 -70.60 37.89
CA THR A 17 28.63 -70.13 36.54
C THR A 17 29.56 -70.75 35.49
N PRO A 18 29.05 -71.16 34.30
CA PRO A 18 29.91 -71.65 33.23
C PRO A 18 30.75 -70.51 32.64
N VAL A 19 32.04 -70.79 32.44
CA VAL A 19 32.96 -69.92 31.71
C VAL A 19 32.59 -69.94 30.22
N VAL A 20 32.07 -68.83 29.71
CA VAL A 20 31.94 -68.59 28.27
C VAL A 20 33.29 -68.11 27.74
N VAL A 21 33.96 -68.96 26.97
CA VAL A 21 35.18 -68.59 26.24
C VAL A 21 34.78 -67.65 25.09
N ALA A 22 35.25 -66.40 25.15
CA ALA A 22 35.11 -65.45 24.05
C ALA A 22 36.03 -65.87 22.88
N PRO A 23 35.57 -65.81 21.62
CA PRO A 23 36.41 -66.17 20.48
C PRO A 23 37.54 -65.15 20.31
N GLU A 24 38.76 -65.66 20.10
CA GLU A 24 39.97 -64.88 19.88
C GLU A 24 39.88 -64.16 18.52
N GLN A 25 39.50 -62.87 18.53
CA GLN A 25 39.52 -62.06 17.30
C GLN A 25 40.97 -61.78 16.89
N THR A 26 41.39 -62.33 15.75
CA THR A 26 42.75 -62.18 15.24
C THR A 26 43.11 -60.72 14.94
N ARG A 27 44.38 -60.37 15.16
CA ARG A 27 44.93 -59.01 15.00
C ARG A 27 44.74 -58.44 13.58
N ALA A 28 44.62 -59.31 12.57
CA ALA A 28 44.40 -58.95 11.17
C ALA A 28 42.98 -58.39 10.90
N GLU A 29 41.97 -58.85 11.64
CA GLU A 29 40.58 -58.40 11.50
C GLU A 29 40.38 -56.96 12.05
N ARG A 30 41.06 -56.64 13.15
CA ARG A 30 41.08 -55.28 13.75
C ARG A 30 41.77 -54.24 12.87
N ALA A 31 42.75 -54.65 12.05
CA ALA A 31 43.43 -53.72 11.13
C ALA A 31 42.54 -53.35 9.93
N ARG A 32 41.71 -54.27 9.44
CA ARG A 32 40.81 -54.03 8.29
C ARG A 32 39.59 -53.18 8.64
N SER A 33 39.03 -53.31 9.85
CA SER A 33 37.88 -52.49 10.30
C SER A 33 38.25 -51.02 10.55
N SER A 34 39.50 -50.74 10.94
CA SER A 34 40.06 -49.40 11.12
C SER A 34 40.14 -48.62 9.79
N ALA A 35 40.59 -49.26 8.72
CA ALA A 35 40.75 -48.63 7.41
C ALA A 35 39.40 -48.31 6.74
N TYR A 36 38.36 -49.11 6.99
CA TYR A 36 37.01 -48.84 6.47
C TYR A 36 36.33 -47.70 7.25
N ARG A 37 36.46 -47.68 8.59
CA ARG A 37 35.86 -46.64 9.44
C ARG A 37 36.42 -45.24 9.17
N ASN A 38 37.72 -45.11 8.93
CA ASN A 38 38.33 -43.80 8.62
C ASN A 38 37.90 -43.26 7.24
N ARG A 39 37.64 -44.14 6.26
CA ARG A 39 37.14 -43.72 4.94
C ARG A 39 35.71 -43.17 5.03
N PHE A 40 34.86 -43.78 5.85
CA PHE A 40 33.50 -43.27 6.07
C PHE A 40 33.50 -41.94 6.82
N VAL A 41 34.34 -41.75 7.85
CA VAL A 41 34.44 -40.47 8.56
C VAL A 41 34.83 -39.34 7.61
N LEU A 42 35.77 -39.59 6.70
CA LEU A 42 36.23 -38.58 5.73
C LEU A 42 35.11 -38.22 4.74
N VAL A 43 34.34 -39.21 4.24
CA VAL A 43 33.19 -38.97 3.37
C VAL A 43 32.09 -38.16 4.08
N TYR A 44 31.76 -38.49 5.33
CA TYR A 44 30.77 -37.73 6.10
C TYR A 44 31.27 -36.32 6.46
N PHE A 45 32.58 -36.13 6.68
CA PHE A 45 33.16 -34.82 6.94
C PHE A 45 33.11 -33.92 5.70
N VAL A 46 33.44 -34.47 4.52
CA VAL A 46 33.29 -33.76 3.23
C VAL A 46 31.83 -33.44 2.95
N LEU A 47 30.91 -34.38 3.20
CA LEU A 47 29.47 -34.15 3.05
C LEU A 47 28.97 -33.05 4.00
N ALA A 48 29.44 -33.02 5.25
CA ALA A 48 29.10 -31.98 6.22
C ALA A 48 29.63 -30.60 5.80
N ILE A 49 30.83 -30.53 5.20
CA ILE A 49 31.36 -29.29 4.64
C ILE A 49 30.53 -28.82 3.44
N VAL A 50 30.17 -29.72 2.52
CA VAL A 50 29.35 -29.37 1.35
C VAL A 50 27.96 -28.89 1.80
N LEU A 51 27.31 -29.61 2.73
CA LEU A 51 26.00 -29.23 3.25
C LEU A 51 26.08 -27.93 4.08
N GLY A 52 27.13 -27.76 4.88
CA GLY A 52 27.41 -26.53 5.63
C GLY A 52 27.70 -25.33 4.71
N SER A 53 28.36 -25.54 3.57
CA SER A 53 28.63 -24.49 2.59
C SER A 53 27.37 -24.04 1.85
N ALA A 54 26.44 -24.96 1.54
CA ALA A 54 25.17 -24.63 0.91
C ALA A 54 24.24 -23.84 1.87
N ILE A 55 24.20 -24.23 3.15
CA ILE A 55 23.43 -23.52 4.17
C ILE A 55 24.09 -22.18 4.53
N GLY A 56 25.42 -22.13 4.61
CA GLY A 56 26.18 -20.91 4.84
C GLY A 56 26.01 -19.88 3.72
N ALA A 57 25.98 -20.31 2.46
CA ALA A 57 25.70 -19.45 1.32
C ALA A 57 24.25 -18.92 1.33
N LEU A 58 23.28 -19.73 1.78
CA LEU A 58 21.89 -19.30 1.94
C LEU A 58 21.73 -18.29 3.09
N ALA A 59 22.44 -18.49 4.21
CA ALA A 59 22.41 -17.58 5.36
C ALA A 59 23.10 -16.23 5.07
N VAL A 60 24.20 -16.24 4.31
CA VAL A 60 24.86 -15.00 3.84
C VAL A 60 24.00 -14.28 2.78
N GLY A 61 23.17 -15.01 2.02
CA GLY A 61 22.18 -14.43 1.10
C GLY A 61 20.99 -13.75 1.78
N LEU A 62 20.64 -14.15 3.01
CA LEU A 62 19.51 -13.60 3.78
C LEU A 62 19.94 -12.58 4.85
N GLY A 63 21.24 -12.47 5.12
CA GLY A 63 21.82 -11.56 6.10
C GLY A 63 22.59 -10.42 5.46
N THR A 64 21.98 -9.62 4.59
CA THR A 64 22.59 -8.34 4.22
C THR A 64 22.47 -7.37 5.37
N SER A 65 23.62 -7.15 6.00
CA SER A 65 23.89 -6.11 6.99
C SER A 65 23.21 -4.78 6.66
N GLU A 66 22.68 -4.15 7.70
CA GLU A 66 22.51 -2.69 7.78
C GLU A 66 23.86 -1.99 7.66
N LYS A 67 24.45 -2.00 6.47
CA LYS A 67 25.26 -0.85 6.08
C LYS A 67 24.24 0.25 5.84
N LYS A 68 24.43 1.41 6.48
CA LYS A 68 23.90 2.71 6.03
C LYS A 68 24.40 2.95 4.60
N SER A 69 23.88 2.19 3.65
CA SER A 69 23.84 2.60 2.26
C SER A 69 23.01 3.85 2.31
N SER A 70 23.57 4.99 1.88
CA SER A 70 22.69 6.02 1.33
C SER A 70 21.75 5.28 0.40
N ALA A 71 20.47 5.25 0.75
CA ALA A 71 19.46 4.63 -0.08
C ALA A 71 19.71 5.18 -1.50
N PRO A 72 19.78 4.33 -2.54
CA PRO A 72 19.75 4.83 -3.91
C PRO A 72 18.62 5.84 -3.94
N GLN A 73 18.92 7.09 -4.30
CA GLN A 73 17.92 8.15 -4.37
C GLN A 73 16.74 7.55 -5.13
N ALA A 74 15.61 7.36 -4.44
CA ALA A 74 14.50 6.62 -4.99
C ALA A 74 14.17 7.28 -6.32
N ARG A 75 14.29 6.54 -7.43
CA ARG A 75 13.97 7.10 -8.74
C ARG A 75 12.53 7.60 -8.66
N PRO A 76 12.25 8.82 -9.17
CA PRO A 76 10.88 9.28 -9.24
C PRO A 76 10.08 8.26 -10.03
N PHE A 77 8.93 7.88 -9.49
CA PHE A 77 8.05 6.92 -10.14
C PHE A 77 7.51 7.50 -11.44
N VAL A 78 7.51 6.66 -12.47
CA VAL A 78 6.96 6.96 -13.78
C VAL A 78 5.96 5.85 -14.11
N PRO A 79 4.71 6.19 -14.47
CA PRO A 79 3.70 5.20 -14.87
C PRO A 79 4.14 4.40 -16.10
N SER A 80 3.62 3.19 -16.27
CA SER A 80 3.98 2.33 -17.39
C SER A 80 3.47 2.82 -18.76
N ALA A 81 2.40 3.62 -18.75
CA ALA A 81 1.76 4.18 -19.93
C ALA A 81 1.15 5.57 -19.64
N SER A 82 0.68 6.25 -20.67
CA SER A 82 -0.16 7.45 -20.55
C SER A 82 -1.65 7.08 -20.50
N GLY A 83 -2.49 8.06 -20.19
CA GLY A 83 -3.94 7.94 -20.09
C GLY A 83 -4.36 7.06 -18.92
N GLU A 84 -5.45 6.33 -19.12
CA GLU A 84 -6.11 5.54 -18.08
C GLU A 84 -5.21 4.49 -17.42
N ILE A 85 -4.38 3.78 -18.20
CA ILE A 85 -3.47 2.77 -17.64
C ILE A 85 -2.41 3.42 -16.75
N GLY A 86 -1.85 4.56 -17.17
CA GLY A 86 -0.94 5.34 -16.33
C GLY A 86 -1.61 5.91 -15.08
N ALA A 87 -2.87 6.30 -15.19
CA ALA A 87 -3.67 6.75 -14.06
C ALA A 87 -3.92 5.63 -13.03
N ILE A 88 -4.16 4.39 -13.49
CA ILE A 88 -4.30 3.22 -12.62
C ILE A 88 -2.99 2.94 -11.87
N ASP A 89 -1.85 2.99 -12.56
CA ASP A 89 -0.53 2.84 -11.94
C ASP A 89 -0.27 3.92 -10.88
N LEU A 90 -0.64 5.18 -11.18
CA LEU A 90 -0.54 6.29 -10.24
C LEU A 90 -1.46 6.10 -9.03
N ALA A 91 -2.71 5.70 -9.23
CA ALA A 91 -3.66 5.43 -8.16
C ALA A 91 -3.11 4.40 -7.18
N ALA A 92 -2.66 3.25 -7.69
CA ALA A 92 -2.08 2.19 -6.85
C ALA A 92 -0.84 2.67 -6.08
N GLN A 93 0.01 3.49 -6.70
CA GLN A 93 1.20 4.00 -6.02
C GLN A 93 0.87 5.03 -4.94
N VAL A 94 -0.03 5.98 -5.24
CA VAL A 94 -0.39 7.05 -4.32
C VAL A 94 -1.18 6.50 -3.14
N GLU A 95 -2.17 5.63 -3.39
CA GLU A 95 -2.97 4.96 -2.34
C GLU A 95 -2.09 4.28 -1.29
N HIS A 96 -0.98 3.67 -1.73
CA HIS A 96 -0.07 2.98 -0.82
C HIS A 96 0.49 3.90 0.29
N ALA A 97 0.60 5.21 0.03
CA ALA A 97 1.12 6.17 0.97
C ALA A 97 0.09 6.64 2.02
N TYR A 98 -1.21 6.38 1.85
CA TYR A 98 -2.26 6.89 2.73
C TYR A 98 -2.94 5.74 3.46
N ARG A 99 -2.66 5.61 4.77
CA ARG A 99 -3.12 4.49 5.60
C ARG A 99 -3.89 4.96 6.82
N LEU A 100 -4.80 4.12 7.29
CA LEU A 100 -5.37 4.23 8.64
C LEU A 100 -4.35 3.77 9.69
N GLU A 101 -4.60 4.08 10.96
CA GLU A 101 -3.77 3.59 12.08
C GLU A 101 -3.74 2.06 12.17
N THR A 102 -4.73 1.38 11.59
CA THR A 102 -4.79 -0.08 11.48
C THR A 102 -3.84 -0.64 10.42
N GLY A 103 -3.22 0.21 9.60
CA GLY A 103 -2.39 -0.17 8.45
C GLY A 103 -3.18 -0.43 7.15
N LEU A 104 -4.51 -0.42 7.19
CA LEU A 104 -5.37 -0.51 6.00
C LEU A 104 -5.30 0.78 5.15
N PRO A 105 -5.63 0.74 3.85
CA PRO A 105 -5.78 1.95 3.05
C PRO A 105 -6.74 2.95 3.71
N LEU A 106 -6.46 4.25 3.56
CA LEU A 106 -7.39 5.31 3.95
C LEU A 106 -8.70 5.19 3.14
N VAL A 107 -8.53 5.01 1.83
CA VAL A 107 -9.55 4.78 0.81
C VAL A 107 -8.94 3.89 -0.27
N ASP A 108 -9.79 3.21 -1.02
CA ASP A 108 -9.42 2.60 -2.28
C ASP A 108 -9.48 3.67 -3.39
N VAL A 109 -8.51 3.69 -4.29
CA VAL A 109 -8.44 4.67 -5.39
C VAL A 109 -8.69 3.98 -6.73
N VAL A 110 -9.78 4.35 -7.40
CA VAL A 110 -10.11 3.84 -8.73
C VAL A 110 -9.88 4.93 -9.77
N ALA A 111 -9.00 4.67 -10.72
CA ALA A 111 -8.75 5.57 -11.85
C ALA A 111 -9.48 5.10 -13.11
N THR A 112 -10.12 6.03 -13.82
CA THR A 112 -10.84 5.76 -15.07
C THR A 112 -10.71 6.94 -16.04
N ARG A 113 -11.04 6.71 -17.31
CA ARG A 113 -11.47 7.82 -18.18
C ARG A 113 -12.72 8.46 -17.63
N ASN A 114 -12.94 9.73 -17.97
CA ASN A 114 -14.14 10.47 -17.58
C ASN A 114 -15.43 9.80 -18.12
N THR A 115 -15.96 8.88 -17.32
CA THR A 115 -17.08 8.01 -17.63
C THR A 115 -17.95 7.88 -16.38
N LEU A 116 -19.25 7.75 -16.60
CA LEU A 116 -20.22 7.50 -15.56
C LEU A 116 -20.71 6.07 -15.70
N GLN A 117 -20.51 5.25 -14.66
CA GLN A 117 -21.15 3.94 -14.61
C GLN A 117 -22.60 4.10 -14.18
N ASN A 118 -23.52 3.73 -15.06
CA ASN A 118 -24.95 3.72 -14.77
C ASN A 118 -25.49 2.30 -14.95
N GLY A 119 -26.12 1.75 -13.90
CA GLY A 119 -26.47 0.33 -13.82
C GLY A 119 -27.08 -0.26 -15.10
N ASN A 120 -28.14 0.35 -15.63
CA ASN A 120 -28.86 -0.19 -16.80
C ASN A 120 -28.26 0.24 -18.15
N LEU A 121 -27.47 1.33 -18.17
CA LEU A 121 -26.94 1.92 -19.40
C LEU A 121 -25.45 1.60 -19.62
N GLY A 122 -24.82 0.91 -18.67
CA GLY A 122 -23.39 0.64 -18.70
C GLY A 122 -22.56 1.90 -18.45
N PHE A 123 -21.43 2.02 -19.15
CA PHE A 123 -20.56 3.18 -19.05
C PHE A 123 -20.99 4.27 -20.04
N LEU A 124 -21.45 5.40 -19.49
CA LEU A 124 -21.78 6.61 -20.23
C LEU A 124 -20.52 7.48 -20.35
N ARG A 125 -20.32 8.10 -21.52
CA ARG A 125 -19.22 9.06 -21.67
C ARG A 125 -19.63 10.39 -21.07
N VAL A 126 -18.78 10.94 -20.22
CA VAL A 126 -18.95 12.30 -19.72
C VAL A 126 -18.26 13.20 -20.74
N ARG A 127 -19.04 13.85 -21.61
CA ARG A 127 -18.50 14.66 -22.72
C ARG A 127 -18.25 16.10 -22.34
N PHE A 128 -19.01 16.59 -21.36
CA PHE A 128 -18.97 17.98 -20.94
C PHE A 128 -18.96 18.10 -19.43
N GLN A 129 -18.27 19.12 -18.95
CA GLN A 129 -18.33 19.61 -17.59
C GLN A 129 -18.91 21.02 -17.60
N ILE A 130 -19.92 21.26 -16.77
CA ILE A 130 -20.45 22.59 -16.51
C ILE A 130 -19.82 23.04 -15.20
N ILE A 131 -19.02 24.10 -15.25
CA ILE A 131 -18.31 24.60 -14.08
C ILE A 131 -18.78 26.00 -13.78
N GLN A 132 -19.27 26.20 -12.57
CA GLN A 132 -19.52 27.53 -12.04
C GLN A 132 -18.22 28.04 -11.38
N PRO A 133 -17.61 29.12 -11.88
CA PRO A 133 -16.42 29.72 -11.26
C PRO A 133 -16.65 30.11 -9.79
N LEU A 134 -15.59 30.16 -8.99
CA LEU A 134 -15.66 30.55 -7.57
C LEU A 134 -16.18 31.99 -7.36
N ASP A 135 -15.93 32.88 -8.32
CA ASP A 135 -16.36 34.27 -8.33
C ASP A 135 -17.70 34.48 -9.06
N ALA A 136 -18.36 33.40 -9.49
CA ALA A 136 -19.65 33.47 -10.14
C ALA A 136 -20.73 34.00 -9.19
N THR A 137 -21.56 34.91 -9.72
CA THR A 137 -22.69 35.47 -8.96
C THR A 137 -24.04 34.91 -9.42
N LYS A 138 -24.06 34.27 -10.60
CA LYS A 138 -25.26 33.71 -11.22
C LYS A 138 -24.93 32.40 -11.94
N ASN A 139 -25.93 31.52 -12.08
CA ASN A 139 -25.78 30.26 -12.83
C ASN A 139 -25.38 30.48 -14.31
N ALA A 140 -25.75 31.63 -14.90
CA ALA A 140 -25.36 32.01 -16.25
C ALA A 140 -23.84 32.24 -16.43
N ASP A 141 -23.10 32.39 -15.32
CA ASP A 141 -21.64 32.52 -15.33
C ASP A 141 -20.93 31.17 -15.50
N SER A 142 -21.70 30.07 -15.57
CA SER A 142 -21.14 28.73 -15.80
C SER A 142 -20.40 28.64 -17.13
N ARG A 143 -19.41 27.76 -17.19
CA ARG A 143 -18.61 27.49 -18.37
C ARG A 143 -18.74 26.02 -18.73
N ILE A 144 -18.87 25.75 -20.02
CA ILE A 144 -18.89 24.39 -20.56
C ILE A 144 -17.48 24.05 -21.02
N LEU A 145 -16.91 22.98 -20.46
CA LEU A 145 -15.62 22.45 -20.83
C LEU A 145 -15.79 21.08 -21.48
N ARG A 146 -15.01 20.82 -22.52
CA ARG A 146 -14.86 19.49 -23.10
C ARG A 146 -13.89 18.68 -22.25
N THR A 147 -14.14 17.38 -22.18
CA THR A 147 -13.43 16.48 -21.27
C THR A 147 -12.83 15.27 -22.00
N ASP A 148 -12.46 15.46 -23.26
CA ASP A 148 -11.88 14.40 -24.10
C ASP A 148 -10.52 13.90 -23.57
N ASP A 149 -9.84 14.73 -22.79
CA ASP A 149 -8.54 14.54 -22.14
C ASP A 149 -8.65 14.49 -20.60
N ALA A 150 -9.84 14.17 -20.09
CA ALA A 150 -10.09 14.15 -18.66
C ALA A 150 -9.87 12.76 -18.04
N LEU A 151 -9.16 12.74 -16.92
CA LEU A 151 -9.05 11.59 -16.03
C LEU A 151 -9.88 11.79 -14.77
N GLN A 152 -10.42 10.68 -14.29
CA GLN A 152 -11.22 10.63 -13.07
C GLN A 152 -10.59 9.66 -12.07
N PHE A 153 -10.48 10.10 -10.82
CA PHE A 153 -10.13 9.27 -9.67
C PHE A 153 -11.31 9.25 -8.70
N SER A 154 -11.75 8.07 -8.31
CA SER A 154 -12.79 7.88 -7.30
C SER A 154 -12.16 7.32 -6.03
N LEU A 155 -12.22 8.08 -4.94
CA LEU A 155 -11.73 7.67 -3.63
C LEU A 155 -12.93 7.13 -2.85
N CYS A 156 -12.88 5.86 -2.46
CA CYS A 156 -13.97 5.20 -1.74
C CYS A 156 -13.42 4.54 -0.47
N GLY A 157 -13.97 4.86 0.70
CA GLY A 157 -13.62 4.17 1.92
C GLY A 157 -14.22 2.76 1.98
N SER A 158 -13.62 1.88 2.78
CA SER A 158 -14.06 0.47 2.89
C SER A 158 -15.35 0.26 3.69
N GLY A 159 -16.01 1.34 4.13
CA GLY A 159 -17.27 1.33 4.85
C GLY A 159 -18.49 1.34 3.92
N THR A 160 -19.68 1.27 4.52
CA THR A 160 -20.94 1.38 3.77
C THR A 160 -21.04 2.74 3.08
N GLN A 161 -21.51 2.78 1.84
CA GLN A 161 -21.65 4.01 1.04
C GLN A 161 -20.31 4.78 0.90
N CYS A 162 -19.21 4.07 0.67
CA CYS A 162 -17.87 4.64 0.51
C CYS A 162 -17.35 5.44 1.72
N THR A 163 -17.86 5.19 2.93
CA THR A 163 -17.38 5.86 4.15
C THR A 163 -16.04 5.28 4.62
N ILE A 164 -15.24 6.09 5.32
CA ILE A 164 -14.03 5.61 6.01
C ILE A 164 -14.45 5.06 7.39
N PRO A 165 -14.15 3.81 7.74
CA PRO A 165 -14.51 3.25 9.05
C PRO A 165 -14.01 4.08 10.24
N GLY A 166 -14.88 4.30 11.22
CA GLY A 166 -14.60 5.09 12.43
C GLY A 166 -15.13 6.52 12.36
N ALA A 167 -14.77 7.34 13.35
CA ALA A 167 -15.28 8.70 13.44
C ALA A 167 -14.69 9.62 12.35
N PRO A 168 -15.48 10.54 11.79
CA PRO A 168 -14.96 11.60 10.94
C PRO A 168 -14.10 12.54 11.78
N THR A 169 -12.89 12.86 11.32
CA THR A 169 -12.00 13.84 11.96
C THR A 169 -11.42 14.80 10.93
N ALA A 170 -10.90 15.94 11.39
CA ALA A 170 -10.30 16.94 10.51
C ALA A 170 -9.05 16.39 9.80
N GLU A 171 -8.26 15.56 10.49
CA GLU A 171 -7.06 14.91 9.98
C GLU A 171 -7.40 13.97 8.82
N ARG A 172 -8.45 13.14 8.97
CA ARG A 172 -8.92 12.24 7.91
C ARG A 172 -9.39 13.02 6.69
N GLY A 173 -10.16 14.09 6.89
CA GLY A 173 -10.61 14.97 5.81
C GLY A 173 -9.44 15.66 5.09
N ALA A 174 -8.43 16.09 5.85
CA ALA A 174 -7.21 16.68 5.30
C ALA A 174 -6.39 15.65 4.50
N MET A 175 -6.20 14.43 5.02
CA MET A 175 -5.51 13.37 4.25
C MET A 175 -6.22 13.06 2.95
N LEU A 176 -7.54 12.95 2.96
CA LEU A 176 -8.31 12.65 1.75
C LEU A 176 -8.13 13.73 0.67
N ARG A 177 -8.13 15.01 1.07
CA ARG A 177 -7.85 16.13 0.16
C ARG A 177 -6.39 16.15 -0.31
N ARG A 178 -5.43 15.82 0.58
CA ARG A 178 -4.01 15.71 0.25
C ARG A 178 -3.75 14.62 -0.78
N GLU A 179 -4.38 13.46 -0.61
CA GLU A 179 -4.31 12.34 -1.54
C GLU A 179 -4.85 12.73 -2.92
N GLY A 180 -6.01 13.38 -2.97
CA GLY A 180 -6.57 13.87 -4.22
C GLY A 180 -5.71 14.93 -4.92
N LEU A 181 -5.12 15.85 -4.15
CA LEU A 181 -4.17 16.82 -4.69
C LEU A 181 -2.91 16.14 -5.24
N GLU A 182 -2.37 15.14 -4.52
CA GLU A 182 -1.20 14.37 -4.96
C GLU A 182 -1.47 13.63 -6.27
N LEU A 183 -2.63 12.96 -6.40
CA LEU A 183 -3.06 12.29 -7.63
C LEU A 183 -3.08 13.25 -8.82
N ALA A 184 -3.69 14.42 -8.66
CA ALA A 184 -3.77 15.41 -9.73
C ALA A 184 -2.41 15.96 -10.15
N LEU A 185 -1.58 16.38 -9.19
CA LEU A 185 -0.25 16.93 -9.48
C LEU A 185 0.68 15.90 -10.13
N ARG A 186 0.66 14.64 -9.65
CA ARG A 186 1.45 13.57 -10.26
C ARG A 186 0.93 13.18 -11.64
N THR A 187 -0.38 13.21 -11.86
CA THR A 187 -0.96 13.01 -13.19
C THR A 187 -0.42 14.06 -14.16
N PHE A 188 -0.50 15.34 -13.79
CA PHE A 188 0.00 16.40 -14.66
C PHE A 188 1.50 16.35 -14.92
N ALA A 189 2.28 15.86 -13.95
CA ALA A 189 3.72 15.70 -14.08
C ALA A 189 4.13 14.52 -14.99
N ASN A 190 3.31 13.46 -15.06
CA ASN A 190 3.64 12.24 -15.79
C ASN A 190 2.91 12.10 -17.13
N ASP A 191 1.81 12.82 -17.33
CA ASP A 191 1.03 12.76 -18.55
C ASP A 191 0.71 14.16 -19.07
N ALA A 192 1.41 14.58 -20.12
CA ALA A 192 1.22 15.89 -20.75
C ALA A 192 -0.05 15.95 -21.62
N SER A 193 -0.68 14.81 -21.92
CA SER A 193 -1.91 14.75 -22.72
C SER A 193 -3.19 15.00 -21.91
N VAL A 194 -3.07 15.06 -20.58
CA VAL A 194 -4.19 15.28 -19.66
C VAL A 194 -4.20 16.73 -19.21
N ASP A 195 -5.29 17.44 -19.52
CA ASP A 195 -5.53 18.81 -19.03
C ASP A 195 -6.54 18.87 -17.89
N ASN A 196 -7.37 17.83 -17.70
CA ASN A 196 -8.44 17.83 -16.72
C ASN A 196 -8.34 16.62 -15.79
N VAL A 197 -8.35 16.86 -14.48
CA VAL A 197 -8.37 15.79 -13.47
C VAL A 197 -9.49 16.07 -12.48
N SER A 198 -10.39 15.10 -12.33
CA SER A 198 -11.46 15.12 -11.32
C SER A 198 -11.20 14.04 -10.27
N VAL A 199 -11.18 14.42 -9.00
CA VAL A 199 -10.99 13.49 -7.88
C VAL A 199 -12.20 13.52 -6.97
N PHE A 200 -13.01 12.47 -7.03
CA PHE A 200 -14.25 12.33 -6.28
C PHE A 200 -13.95 11.86 -4.86
N LEU A 201 -14.29 12.69 -3.87
CA LEU A 201 -14.02 12.45 -2.46
C LEU A 201 -15.19 11.70 -1.84
N GLY A 202 -15.38 10.43 -2.22
CA GLY A 202 -16.55 9.61 -1.86
C GLY A 202 -16.94 9.62 -0.37
N PRO A 203 -15.98 9.55 0.57
CA PRO A 203 -16.30 9.64 2.00
C PRO A 203 -16.90 10.98 2.47
N ILE A 204 -16.80 12.04 1.68
CA ILE A 204 -17.35 13.36 2.01
C ILE A 204 -18.69 13.52 1.31
N SER A 205 -19.77 13.47 2.09
CA SER A 205 -21.12 13.71 1.60
C SER A 205 -21.35 15.19 1.28
N ALA A 206 -22.25 15.46 0.34
CA ALA A 206 -22.72 16.82 0.09
C ALA A 206 -23.49 17.37 1.32
N PRO A 207 -23.57 18.70 1.48
CA PRO A 207 -24.35 19.31 2.56
C PRO A 207 -25.82 18.85 2.53
N GLU A 208 -26.42 18.68 3.72
CA GLU A 208 -27.83 18.34 3.84
C GLU A 208 -28.72 19.37 3.11
N GLY A 209 -29.71 18.87 2.37
CA GLY A 209 -30.62 19.70 1.56
C GLY A 209 -30.03 20.22 0.25
N SER A 210 -28.76 19.94 -0.06
CA SER A 210 -28.22 20.18 -1.41
C SER A 210 -28.75 19.17 -2.42
N ASN A 211 -28.87 19.59 -3.68
CA ASN A 211 -29.24 18.72 -4.80
C ASN A 211 -28.01 18.10 -5.50
N MET A 212 -26.87 18.07 -4.79
CA MET A 212 -25.57 17.60 -5.27
C MET A 212 -25.28 16.22 -4.68
N GLU A 213 -24.50 15.42 -5.42
CA GLU A 213 -24.23 14.01 -5.10
C GLU A 213 -23.07 13.86 -4.12
N GLY A 214 -22.10 14.77 -4.16
CA GLY A 214 -20.95 14.72 -3.26
C GLY A 214 -19.94 15.81 -3.53
N VAL A 215 -18.71 15.60 -3.04
CA VAL A 215 -17.59 16.53 -3.17
C VAL A 215 -16.55 16.01 -4.16
N VAL A 216 -16.00 16.90 -4.98
CA VAL A 216 -14.95 16.61 -5.96
C VAL A 216 -13.86 17.68 -5.90
N LEU A 217 -12.61 17.28 -6.08
CA LEU A 217 -11.53 18.19 -6.43
C LEU A 217 -11.39 18.21 -7.95
N TYR A 218 -11.59 19.37 -8.56
CA TYR A 218 -11.45 19.56 -9.99
C TYR A 218 -10.25 20.43 -10.32
N PHE A 219 -9.34 19.88 -11.12
CA PHE A 219 -8.12 20.55 -11.55
C PHE A 219 -8.08 20.64 -13.06
N ASN A 220 -7.80 21.84 -13.56
CA ASN A 220 -7.50 22.08 -14.97
C ASN A 220 -6.09 22.66 -15.11
N ARG A 221 -5.24 22.03 -15.92
CA ARG A 221 -3.84 22.41 -16.11
C ARG A 221 -3.70 23.86 -16.57
N GLY A 222 -4.49 24.28 -17.54
CA GLY A 222 -4.46 25.65 -18.07
C GLY A 222 -4.87 26.70 -17.04
N LEU A 223 -5.85 26.40 -16.17
CA LEU A 223 -6.25 27.28 -15.07
C LEU A 223 -5.17 27.34 -13.99
N ILE A 224 -4.57 26.21 -13.62
CA ILE A 224 -3.46 26.19 -12.65
C ILE A 224 -2.28 27.00 -13.20
N ALA A 225 -1.89 26.79 -14.46
CA ALA A 225 -0.79 27.52 -15.09
C ALA A 225 -1.01 29.05 -15.10
N ARG A 226 -2.27 29.51 -15.15
CA ARG A 226 -2.61 30.94 -15.08
C ARG A 226 -2.63 31.48 -13.65
N ASN A 227 -3.18 30.72 -12.70
CA ASN A 227 -3.47 31.22 -11.35
C ASN A 227 -2.34 30.94 -10.35
N ASP A 228 -1.72 29.77 -10.44
CA ASP A 228 -0.56 29.37 -9.62
C ASP A 228 0.37 28.43 -10.41
N PRO A 229 1.20 28.98 -11.31
CA PRO A 229 2.14 28.19 -12.11
C PRO A 229 3.18 27.44 -11.26
N THR A 230 3.32 27.77 -9.98
CA THR A 230 4.28 27.09 -9.10
C THR A 230 3.85 25.68 -8.75
N LEU A 231 2.55 25.38 -8.81
CA LEU A 231 2.01 24.03 -8.57
C LEU A 231 2.40 23.02 -9.65
N LEU A 232 2.55 23.46 -10.91
CA LEU A 232 2.93 22.57 -12.02
C LEU A 232 4.44 22.46 -12.22
N SER A 233 5.21 23.45 -11.77
CA SER A 233 6.66 23.53 -12.00
C SER A 233 7.50 23.00 -10.85
N ARG A 234 6.95 22.94 -9.62
CA ARG A 234 7.66 22.41 -8.44
C ARG A 234 7.47 20.89 -8.33
N SER A 235 8.47 20.23 -7.75
CA SER A 235 8.34 18.83 -7.35
C SER A 235 7.19 18.65 -6.35
N VAL A 236 6.39 17.61 -6.54
CA VAL A 236 5.27 17.27 -5.64
C VAL A 236 5.72 17.16 -4.19
N THR A 237 6.90 16.59 -3.91
CA THR A 237 7.44 16.48 -2.55
C THR A 237 7.74 17.83 -1.87
N LYS A 238 7.91 18.90 -2.65
CA LYS A 238 8.06 20.26 -2.12
C LYS A 238 6.72 20.92 -1.81
N ILE A 239 5.67 20.57 -2.56
CA ILE A 239 4.30 21.05 -2.35
C ILE A 239 3.65 20.28 -1.19
N LEU A 240 3.85 18.95 -1.17
CA LEU A 240 3.35 17.99 -0.20
C LEU A 240 4.53 17.27 0.46
N PRO A 241 5.06 17.80 1.57
CA PRO A 241 6.09 17.11 2.34
C PRO A 241 5.62 15.71 2.78
N GLY A 242 6.54 14.74 2.76
CA GLY A 242 6.24 13.35 3.10
C GLY A 242 5.61 12.52 1.97
N THR A 243 5.44 13.08 0.77
CA THR A 243 5.04 12.31 -0.43
C THR A 243 6.01 11.15 -0.68
N GLY A 244 5.45 9.95 -0.91
CA GLY A 244 6.20 8.72 -1.11
C GLY A 244 6.49 7.92 0.17
N SER A 245 6.22 8.52 1.34
CA SER A 245 6.24 7.82 2.63
C SER A 245 4.81 7.52 3.08
N THR A 246 4.64 6.40 3.79
CA THR A 246 3.37 6.09 4.43
C THR A 246 3.03 7.13 5.49
N MET A 247 1.77 7.56 5.50
CA MET A 247 1.22 8.53 6.43
C MET A 247 -0.10 8.04 7.01
N THR A 248 -0.34 8.33 8.29
CA THR A 248 -1.60 8.07 9.00
C THR A 248 -2.24 9.35 9.55
N PRO A 249 -3.55 9.36 9.88
CA PRO A 249 -4.22 10.57 10.36
C PRO A 249 -3.58 11.20 11.59
N SER A 250 -3.05 10.41 12.53
CA SER A 250 -2.39 10.91 13.75
C SER A 250 -1.11 11.71 13.47
N GLN A 251 -0.52 11.54 12.28
CA GLN A 251 0.69 12.26 11.87
C GLN A 251 0.38 13.61 11.24
N ILE A 252 -0.88 13.91 10.92
CA ILE A 252 -1.31 15.19 10.36
C ILE A 252 -1.38 16.23 11.48
N THR A 253 -0.58 17.28 11.35
CA THR A 253 -0.60 18.39 12.30
C THR A 253 -1.65 19.44 11.92
N GLY A 254 -2.05 20.29 12.88
CA GLY A 254 -2.96 21.42 12.57
C GLY A 254 -2.42 22.36 11.49
N LYS A 255 -1.10 22.49 11.36
CA LYS A 255 -0.47 23.27 10.28
C LYS A 255 -0.67 22.59 8.91
N ASP A 256 -0.56 21.27 8.86
CA ASP A 256 -0.79 20.51 7.63
C ASP A 256 -2.24 20.62 7.18
N ILE A 257 -3.20 20.54 8.12
CA ILE A 257 -4.63 20.72 7.83
C ILE A 257 -4.88 22.08 7.15
N LEU A 258 -4.34 23.17 7.71
CA LEU A 258 -4.49 24.50 7.14
C LEU A 258 -3.82 24.62 5.76
N MET A 259 -2.60 24.09 5.62
CA MET A 259 -1.89 24.10 4.34
C MET A 259 -2.68 23.35 3.25
N ILE A 260 -3.15 22.14 3.55
CA ILE A 260 -3.93 21.32 2.62
C ILE A 260 -5.26 22.00 2.29
N LYS A 261 -5.92 22.61 3.29
CA LYS A 261 -7.16 23.36 3.07
C LYS A 261 -6.93 24.50 2.07
N GLU A 262 -5.91 25.33 2.28
CA GLU A 262 -5.62 26.46 1.37
C GLU A 262 -5.21 25.99 -0.03
N LEU A 263 -4.40 24.93 -0.14
CA LEU A 263 -4.00 24.38 -1.44
C LEU A 263 -5.16 23.77 -2.24
N THR A 264 -6.16 23.21 -1.55
CA THR A 264 -7.29 22.51 -2.22
C THR A 264 -8.55 23.35 -2.36
N LYS A 265 -8.73 24.39 -1.56
CA LYS A 265 -9.91 25.27 -1.59
C LYS A 265 -10.26 25.81 -2.99
N PRO A 266 -9.31 26.28 -3.83
CA PRO A 266 -9.63 26.78 -5.17
C PRO A 266 -10.17 25.72 -6.14
N TYR A 267 -10.02 24.45 -5.78
CA TYR A 267 -10.33 23.30 -6.63
C TYR A 267 -11.49 22.48 -6.06
N LEU A 268 -12.11 22.91 -4.96
CA LEU A 268 -13.15 22.15 -4.28
C LEU A 268 -14.55 22.51 -4.80
N TYR A 269 -15.25 21.52 -5.32
CA TYR A 269 -16.59 21.66 -5.87
C TYR A 269 -17.53 20.61 -5.27
N LEU A 270 -18.82 20.94 -5.25
CA LEU A 270 -19.89 19.96 -5.22
C LEU A 270 -20.16 19.49 -6.64
N TYR A 271 -20.49 18.21 -6.80
CA TYR A 271 -20.78 17.65 -8.12
C TYR A 271 -22.14 16.99 -8.21
N ARG A 272 -22.64 16.88 -9.43
CA ARG A 272 -23.74 15.98 -9.81
C ARG A 272 -23.60 15.54 -11.25
N TYR A 273 -23.89 14.29 -11.55
CA TYR A 273 -24.06 13.84 -12.93
C TYR A 273 -25.47 14.10 -13.46
N GLN A 274 -25.57 14.51 -14.72
CA GLN A 274 -26.81 14.66 -15.45
C GLN A 274 -26.73 13.85 -16.74
N ILE A 275 -27.65 12.92 -16.96
CA ILE A 275 -27.71 12.14 -18.19
C ILE A 275 -28.33 13.01 -19.29
N VAL A 276 -27.64 13.13 -20.42
CA VAL A 276 -28.08 13.91 -21.57
C VAL A 276 -28.10 13.00 -22.80
N GLY A 277 -29.24 12.90 -23.48
CA GLY A 277 -29.31 12.19 -24.76
C GLY A 277 -29.04 10.67 -24.71
N GLY A 278 -29.42 9.98 -23.64
CA GLY A 278 -29.43 8.50 -23.53
C GLY A 278 -28.06 7.81 -23.39
N HIS A 279 -27.00 8.35 -23.99
CA HIS A 279 -25.65 7.77 -23.97
C HIS A 279 -24.55 8.71 -23.48
N ASP A 280 -24.87 9.98 -23.18
CA ASP A 280 -23.93 10.92 -22.60
C ASP A 280 -24.33 11.32 -21.19
N ALA A 281 -23.32 11.76 -20.44
CA ALA A 281 -23.50 12.47 -19.20
C ALA A 281 -22.78 13.82 -19.23
N VAL A 282 -23.29 14.73 -18.42
CA VAL A 282 -22.68 16.01 -18.09
C VAL A 282 -22.37 16.01 -16.60
N LEU A 283 -21.19 16.50 -16.23
CA LEU A 283 -20.81 16.70 -14.83
C LEU A 283 -21.02 18.18 -14.47
N ASP A 284 -21.97 18.45 -13.57
CA ASP A 284 -22.30 19.78 -13.06
C ASP A 284 -21.46 20.04 -11.80
N LEU A 285 -20.65 21.09 -11.80
CA LEU A 285 -19.71 21.46 -10.75
C LEU A 285 -20.06 22.85 -10.21
N GLN A 286 -20.37 22.91 -8.90
CA GLN A 286 -20.62 24.16 -8.19
C GLN A 286 -19.59 24.37 -7.09
N PRO A 287 -19.15 25.60 -6.83
CA PRO A 287 -18.25 25.91 -5.73
C PRO A 287 -18.70 25.29 -4.40
N ALA A 288 -17.82 24.56 -3.74
CA ALA A 288 -18.09 24.12 -2.38
C ALA A 288 -17.76 25.27 -1.41
N ASN A 289 -18.77 25.74 -0.66
CA ASN A 289 -18.53 26.65 0.46
C ASN A 289 -17.87 25.85 1.60
N ALA A 290 -16.54 25.85 1.69
CA ALA A 290 -15.76 25.11 2.70
C ALA A 290 -14.67 25.95 3.38
#